data_AF-A0A6P0X5H2-F1
#
_entry.id   AF-A0A6P0X5H2-F1
#
_cell.length_a   1.000
_cell.length_b   1.000
_cell.length_c   1.000
_cell.angle_alpha   90.00
_cell.angle_beta   90.00
_cell.angle_gamma   90.00
#
_symmetry.space_group_name_H-M   'P 1'
#
loop_
_entity.id
_entity.type
_entity.pdbx_description
1 polymer ?
#
loop_
_entity_poly.entity_id
_entity_poly.type
_entity_poly.pdbx_seq_one_letter_code
_entity_poly.pdbx_strand_id
1 'polypeptide(L)'
;MTVEITLNLSESLVESAQRLGDATQRQVEIVLCDVLTMLLPALENLSDSRLCVPVSSLSDEQILMLAESTMNVVQNQRLSELQAKGKTTVGLTEAESYELLALMQVYQLGLLRKSEALAEAVKRGLQTPLHP
;
A
#
# COMPACT_ATOMS: atom_id res chain seq x y z
N MET A 1 11.15 -1.30 -24.41
CA MET A 1 10.80 -2.71 -24.67
C MET A 1 9.37 -2.89 -24.21
N THR A 2 8.51 -3.55 -24.99
CA THR A 2 7.09 -3.77 -24.66
C THR A 2 6.83 -5.26 -24.51
N VAL A 3 6.07 -5.65 -23.48
CA VAL A 3 5.68 -7.04 -23.21
C VAL A 3 4.15 -7.11 -23.30
N GLU A 4 3.64 -8.09 -24.04
CA GLU A 4 2.20 -8.31 -24.19
C GLU A 4 1.71 -9.25 -23.08
N ILE A 5 0.67 -8.82 -22.37
CA ILE A 5 0.07 -9.55 -21.25
C ILE A 5 -1.45 -9.55 -21.45
N THR A 6 -2.07 -10.72 -21.39
CA THR A 6 -3.54 -10.86 -21.44
C THR A 6 -4.09 -10.98 -20.02
N LEU A 7 -5.07 -10.16 -19.68
CA LEU A 7 -5.68 -10.09 -18.35
C LEU A 7 -7.19 -10.31 -18.47
N ASN A 8 -7.76 -11.11 -17.56
CA ASN A 8 -9.21 -11.19 -17.37
C ASN A 8 -9.60 -10.15 -16.31
N LEU A 9 -10.39 -9.16 -16.69
CA LEU A 9 -10.83 -8.07 -15.83
C LEU A 9 -12.32 -8.21 -15.50
N SER A 10 -12.75 -7.72 -14.34
CA SER A 10 -14.18 -7.64 -14.04
C SER A 10 -14.86 -6.63 -14.95
N GLU A 11 -16.12 -6.91 -15.33
CA GLU A 11 -16.91 -6.05 -16.21
C GLU A 11 -17.01 -4.61 -15.67
N SER A 12 -17.24 -4.47 -14.37
CA SER A 12 -17.28 -3.17 -13.68
C SER A 12 -16.00 -2.33 -13.81
N LEU A 13 -14.83 -2.98 -13.93
CA LEU A 13 -13.54 -2.32 -14.06
C LEU A 13 -13.34 -1.86 -15.50
N VAL A 14 -13.73 -2.68 -16.47
CA VAL A 14 -13.72 -2.33 -17.90
C VAL A 14 -14.65 -1.15 -18.17
N GLU A 15 -15.88 -1.18 -17.62
CA GLU A 15 -16.84 -0.06 -17.75
C GLU A 15 -16.31 1.25 -17.15
N SER A 16 -15.59 1.17 -16.03
CA SER A 16 -15.01 2.35 -15.38
C SER A 16 -13.86 2.93 -16.21
N ALA A 17 -13.01 2.06 -16.77
CA ALA A 17 -11.93 2.48 -17.65
C ALA A 17 -12.46 3.05 -18.99
N GLN A 18 -13.54 2.49 -19.54
CA GLN A 18 -14.20 2.99 -20.74
C GLN A 18 -14.78 4.39 -20.53
N ARG A 19 -15.52 4.60 -19.43
CA ARG A 19 -16.05 5.95 -19.10
C ARG A 19 -14.95 7.00 -19.01
N LEU A 20 -13.79 6.64 -18.45
CA LEU A 20 -12.63 7.52 -18.36
C LEU A 20 -11.97 7.74 -19.74
N GLY A 21 -11.90 6.70 -20.56
CA GLY A 21 -11.44 6.78 -21.95
C GLY A 21 -12.33 7.69 -22.80
N ASP A 22 -13.64 7.53 -22.73
CA ASP A 22 -14.61 8.34 -23.46
C ASP A 22 -14.51 9.82 -23.06
N ALA A 23 -14.39 10.10 -21.76
CA ALA A 23 -14.23 11.46 -21.24
C ALA A 23 -12.93 12.13 -21.69
N THR A 24 -11.88 11.35 -21.96
CA THR A 24 -10.55 11.86 -22.37
C THR A 24 -10.25 11.66 -23.85
N GLN A 25 -11.18 11.07 -24.62
CA GLN A 25 -11.00 10.63 -26.01
C GLN A 25 -9.80 9.69 -26.21
N ARG A 26 -9.56 8.80 -25.25
CA ARG A 26 -8.45 7.86 -25.25
C ARG A 26 -8.96 6.43 -25.26
N GLN A 27 -8.20 5.55 -25.89
CA GLN A 27 -8.47 4.11 -25.90
C GLN A 27 -8.33 3.52 -24.48
N VAL A 28 -9.18 2.54 -24.17
CA VAL A 28 -9.26 1.94 -22.82
C VAL A 28 -7.95 1.30 -22.40
N GLU A 29 -7.21 0.70 -23.34
CA GLU A 29 -5.92 0.06 -23.12
C GLU A 29 -4.88 1.09 -22.66
N ILE A 30 -4.87 2.26 -23.30
CA ILE A 30 -3.95 3.35 -22.97
C ILE A 30 -4.28 3.91 -21.58
N VAL A 31 -5.57 4.09 -21.27
CA VAL A 31 -6.02 4.55 -19.95
C VAL A 31 -5.61 3.55 -18.85
N LEU A 32 -5.84 2.26 -19.09
CA LEU A 32 -5.43 1.21 -18.15
C LEU A 32 -3.91 1.18 -17.96
N CYS A 33 -3.13 1.29 -19.03
CA CYS A 33 -1.67 1.37 -18.95
C CYS A 33 -1.20 2.59 -18.14
N ASP A 34 -1.80 3.78 -18.34
CA ASP A 34 -1.43 4.98 -17.59
C ASP A 34 -1.78 4.85 -16.11
N VAL A 35 -2.97 4.33 -15.81
CA VAL A 35 -3.40 4.09 -14.41
C VAL A 35 -2.46 3.09 -13.74
N LEU A 36 -2.13 1.98 -14.43
CA LEU A 36 -1.16 1.01 -13.92
C LEU A 36 0.23 1.65 -13.76
N THR A 37 0.68 2.48 -14.70
CA THR A 37 1.97 3.18 -14.62
C THR A 37 2.02 4.18 -13.46
N MET A 38 0.89 4.81 -13.15
CA MET A 38 0.77 5.76 -12.04
C MET A 38 0.72 5.04 -10.69
N LEU A 39 0.04 3.90 -10.62
CA LEU A 39 -0.20 3.18 -9.37
C LEU A 39 0.86 2.12 -9.04
N LEU A 40 1.45 1.44 -10.03
CA LEU A 40 2.46 0.41 -9.79
C LEU A 40 3.64 0.92 -8.96
N PRO A 41 4.24 2.10 -9.22
CA PRO A 41 5.34 2.61 -8.39
C PRO A 41 4.93 2.85 -6.92
N ALA A 42 3.67 3.24 -6.67
CA ALA A 42 3.13 3.34 -5.31
C ALA A 42 2.98 1.95 -4.66
N LEU A 43 2.62 0.93 -5.44
CA LEU A 43 2.55 -0.47 -5.01
C LEU A 43 3.93 -1.13 -4.90
N GLU A 44 4.93 -0.73 -5.68
CA GLU A 44 6.30 -1.26 -5.61
C GLU A 44 6.95 -0.90 -4.28
N ASN A 45 6.65 0.28 -3.73
CA ASN A 45 7.00 0.62 -2.35
C ASN A 45 6.32 -0.29 -1.31
N LEU A 46 5.21 -0.93 -1.65
CA LEU A 46 4.55 -1.99 -0.87
C LEU A 46 5.04 -3.40 -1.25
N SER A 47 5.82 -3.54 -2.31
CA SER A 47 6.31 -4.81 -2.86
C SER A 47 7.75 -5.10 -2.44
N ASP A 48 8.33 -4.23 -1.60
CA ASP A 48 9.63 -4.43 -0.98
C ASP A 48 9.66 -5.87 -0.42
N SER A 49 10.52 -6.73 -0.97
CA SER A 49 10.44 -8.21 -0.92
C SER A 49 10.25 -8.80 0.49
N ARG A 50 10.58 -8.02 1.52
CA ARG A 50 10.26 -8.22 2.94
C ARG A 50 8.77 -8.41 3.25
N LEU A 51 7.88 -8.00 2.35
CA LEU A 51 6.42 -8.06 2.48
C LEU A 51 5.81 -9.34 1.86
N CYS A 52 6.55 -10.10 1.06
CA CYS A 52 6.10 -11.40 0.52
C CYS A 52 6.66 -12.61 1.26
N VAL A 53 7.76 -12.46 1.98
CA VAL A 53 8.35 -13.55 2.77
C VAL A 53 7.47 -13.85 3.98
N PRO A 54 7.07 -15.10 4.24
CA PRO A 54 6.36 -15.47 5.46
C PRO A 54 7.18 -15.08 6.69
N VAL A 55 6.57 -14.42 7.67
CA VAL A 55 7.26 -13.98 8.90
C VAL A 55 7.91 -15.16 9.64
N SER A 56 7.31 -16.35 9.57
CA SER A 56 7.86 -17.59 10.12
C SER A 56 9.18 -18.07 9.49
N SER A 57 9.56 -17.54 8.33
CA SER A 57 10.85 -17.86 7.69
C SER A 57 11.96 -16.86 8.01
N LEU A 58 11.64 -15.78 8.75
CA LEU A 58 12.61 -14.79 9.20
C LEU A 58 13.44 -15.34 10.38
N SER A 59 14.67 -14.83 10.50
CA SER A 59 15.50 -15.04 11.69
C SER A 59 14.94 -14.31 12.91
N ASP A 60 15.34 -14.73 14.10
CA ASP A 60 14.86 -14.13 15.35
C ASP A 60 15.18 -12.63 15.45
N GLU A 61 16.36 -12.20 14.99
CA GLU A 61 16.75 -10.80 14.92
C GLU A 61 15.83 -10.00 13.96
N GLN A 62 15.54 -10.55 12.79
CA GLN A 62 14.63 -9.92 11.83
C GLN A 62 13.19 -9.83 12.35
N ILE A 63 12.73 -10.84 13.10
CA ILE A 63 11.41 -10.82 13.73
C ILE A 63 11.34 -9.73 14.79
N LEU A 64 12.35 -9.61 15.66
CA LEU A 64 12.39 -8.57 16.69
C LEU A 64 12.43 -7.16 16.05
N MET A 65 13.27 -6.97 15.03
CA MET A 65 13.31 -5.72 14.27
C MET A 65 11.94 -5.39 13.63
N LEU A 66 11.26 -6.38 13.06
CA LEU A 66 9.94 -6.17 12.43
C LEU A 66 8.85 -5.91 13.48
N ALA A 67 8.92 -6.56 14.65
CA ALA A 67 8.02 -6.34 15.77
C ALA A 67 8.15 -4.92 16.36
N GLU A 68 9.35 -4.33 16.31
CA GLU A 68 9.60 -2.95 16.74
C GLU A 68 9.42 -1.92 15.63
N SER A 69 9.19 -2.37 14.39
CA SER A 69 9.10 -1.46 13.25
C SER A 69 8.00 -0.43 13.38
N THR A 70 8.26 0.73 12.77
CA THR A 70 7.33 1.85 12.64
C THR A 70 7.39 2.38 11.22
N MET A 71 6.30 3.03 10.80
CA MET A 71 6.28 3.75 9.53
C MET A 71 7.38 4.82 9.53
N ASN A 72 7.98 5.06 8.36
CA ASN A 72 9.00 6.09 8.20
C ASN A 72 8.48 7.44 8.72
N VAL A 73 9.32 8.17 9.47
CA VAL A 73 8.93 9.42 10.13
C VAL A 73 8.39 10.47 9.16
N VAL A 74 9.01 10.62 7.99
CA VAL A 74 8.57 11.59 6.96
C VAL A 74 7.21 11.19 6.39
N GLN A 75 7.03 9.90 6.09
CA GLN A 75 5.76 9.39 5.57
C GLN A 75 4.63 9.50 6.63
N ASN A 76 4.93 9.22 7.90
CA ASN A 76 3.98 9.31 9.00
C ASN A 76 3.56 10.76 9.29
N GLN A 77 4.52 11.69 9.22
CA GLN A 77 4.24 13.12 9.31
C GLN A 77 3.33 13.57 8.15
N ARG A 78 3.67 13.20 6.92
CA ARG A 78 2.88 13.53 5.74
C ARG A 78 1.47 12.95 5.79
N LEU A 79 1.33 11.70 6.25
CA LEU A 79 0.05 11.06 6.50
C LEU A 79 -0.80 11.87 7.49
N SER A 80 -0.20 12.31 8.59
CA SER A 80 -0.87 13.13 9.62
C SER A 80 -1.33 14.48 9.08
N GLU A 81 -0.49 15.15 8.28
CA GLU A 81 -0.81 16.42 7.63
C GLU A 81 -1.99 16.29 6.66
N LEU A 82 -1.98 15.26 5.80
CA LEU A 82 -3.07 15.01 4.84
C LEU A 82 -4.38 14.64 5.55
N GLN A 83 -4.32 13.82 6.60
CA GLN A 83 -5.51 13.52 7.41
C GLN A 83 -6.07 14.77 8.11
N ALA A 84 -5.20 15.66 8.61
CA ALA A 84 -5.64 16.92 9.19
C ALA A 84 -6.27 17.83 8.14
N LYS A 85 -5.64 17.96 6.96
CA LYS A 85 -6.14 18.77 5.85
C LYS A 85 -7.49 18.25 5.33
N GLY A 86 -7.66 16.94 5.20
CA GLY A 86 -8.92 16.32 4.76
C GLY A 86 -10.11 16.56 5.69
N LYS A 87 -9.87 16.93 6.95
CA LYS A 87 -10.93 17.33 7.90
C LYS A 87 -11.30 18.82 7.80
N THR A 88 -10.56 19.60 7.02
CA THR A 88 -10.84 21.04 6.83
C THR A 88 -11.88 21.25 5.74
N THR A 89 -12.50 22.45 5.74
CA THR A 89 -13.48 22.86 4.73
C THR A 89 -12.89 22.99 3.31
N VAL A 90 -11.57 23.21 3.19
CA VAL A 90 -10.86 23.26 1.90
C VAL A 90 -10.72 21.86 1.30
N GLY A 91 -10.64 20.83 2.15
CA GLY A 91 -10.49 19.44 1.72
C GLY A 91 -9.13 19.13 1.07
N LEU A 92 -9.05 17.93 0.49
CA LEU A 92 -7.89 17.48 -0.27
C LEU A 92 -8.08 17.78 -1.76
N THR A 93 -7.00 18.12 -2.44
CA THR A 93 -6.96 18.02 -3.89
C THR A 93 -7.01 16.54 -4.32
N GLU A 94 -7.28 16.29 -5.59
CA GLU A 94 -7.29 14.94 -6.14
C GLU A 94 -5.93 14.24 -5.96
N ALA A 95 -4.82 14.93 -6.28
CA ALA A 95 -3.47 14.41 -6.07
C ALA A 95 -3.18 14.07 -4.60
N GLU A 96 -3.61 14.92 -3.67
CA GLU A 96 -3.46 14.69 -2.23
C GLU A 96 -4.34 13.55 -1.72
N SER A 97 -5.50 13.33 -2.35
CA SER A 97 -6.38 12.20 -2.03
C SER A 97 -5.71 10.87 -2.41
N TYR A 98 -5.08 10.82 -3.59
CA TYR A 98 -4.29 9.66 -4.00
C TYR A 98 -3.07 9.44 -3.11
N GLU A 99 -2.35 10.51 -2.75
CA GLU A 99 -1.22 10.45 -1.83
C GLU A 99 -1.64 9.90 -0.46
N LEU A 100 -2.76 10.38 0.09
CA LEU A 100 -3.31 9.90 1.36
C LEU A 100 -3.66 8.40 1.28
N LEU A 101 -4.32 7.96 0.21
CA LEU A 101 -4.65 6.55 0.02
C LEU A 101 -3.41 5.66 -0.02
N ALA A 102 -2.36 6.08 -0.74
CA ALA A 102 -1.10 5.35 -0.79
C ALA A 102 -0.43 5.25 0.59
N LEU A 103 -0.36 6.36 1.34
CA LEU A 103 0.22 6.39 2.69
C LEU A 103 -0.59 5.54 3.68
N MET A 104 -1.92 5.52 3.56
CA MET A 104 -2.78 4.65 4.37
C MET A 104 -2.51 3.17 4.11
N GLN A 105 -2.26 2.77 2.86
CA GLN A 105 -1.92 1.38 2.54
C GLN A 105 -0.57 0.97 3.14
N VAL A 106 0.46 1.83 3.04
CA VAL A 106 1.76 1.60 3.68
C VAL A 106 1.60 1.40 5.18
N TYR A 107 0.82 2.28 5.83
CA TYR A 107 0.56 2.21 7.26
C TYR A 107 -0.13 0.89 7.66
N GLN A 108 -1.21 0.53 6.97
CA GLN A 108 -1.97 -0.69 7.26
C GLN A 108 -1.14 -1.95 7.06
N LEU A 109 -0.36 -2.02 5.97
CA LEU A 109 0.50 -3.15 5.69
C LEU A 109 1.63 -3.28 6.73
N GLY A 110 2.24 -2.17 7.14
CA GLY A 110 3.23 -2.13 8.21
C GLY A 110 2.66 -2.63 9.54
N LEU A 111 1.44 -2.22 9.89
CA LEU A 111 0.75 -2.70 11.09
C LEU A 111 0.48 -4.22 11.04
N LEU A 112 0.00 -4.72 9.90
CA LEU A 112 -0.24 -6.15 9.73
C LEU A 112 1.06 -6.94 9.94
N ARG A 113 2.13 -6.56 9.25
CA ARG A 113 3.44 -7.22 9.36
C ARG A 113 4.03 -7.17 10.76
N LYS A 114 3.90 -6.02 11.43
CA LYS A 114 4.28 -5.87 12.83
C LYS A 114 3.49 -6.83 13.73
N SER A 115 2.18 -6.95 13.52
CA SER A 115 1.34 -7.87 14.30
C SER A 115 1.71 -9.34 14.08
N GLU A 116 2.03 -9.73 12.85
CA GLU A 116 2.52 -11.06 12.51
C GLU A 116 3.87 -11.34 13.20
N ALA A 117 4.77 -10.36 13.19
CA ALA A 117 6.08 -10.45 13.86
C ALA A 117 5.95 -10.56 15.38
N LEU A 118 5.06 -9.78 16.01
CA LEU A 118 4.77 -9.88 17.44
C LEU A 118 4.22 -11.27 17.79
N ALA A 119 3.28 -11.79 17.00
CA ALA A 119 2.71 -13.11 17.22
C ALA A 119 3.77 -14.23 17.09
N GLU A 120 4.63 -14.16 16.07
CA GLU A 120 5.71 -15.13 15.89
C GLU A 120 6.81 -14.98 16.96
N ALA A 121 7.13 -13.75 17.39
CA ALA A 121 8.06 -13.50 18.50
C ALA A 121 7.58 -14.15 19.80
N VAL A 122 6.29 -14.03 20.12
CA VAL A 122 5.68 -14.70 21.27
C VAL A 122 5.70 -16.22 21.10
N LYS A 123 5.34 -16.73 19.92
CA LYS A 123 5.35 -18.16 19.62
C LYS A 123 6.75 -18.79 19.76
N ARG A 124 7.80 -18.05 19.42
CA ARG A 124 9.21 -18.47 19.59
C ARG A 124 9.77 -18.23 20.99
N GLY A 125 9.03 -17.55 21.88
CA GLY A 125 9.50 -17.19 23.21
C GLY A 125 10.49 -16.02 23.25
N LEU A 126 10.57 -15.22 22.18
CA LEU A 126 11.44 -14.04 22.07
C LEU A 126 10.85 -12.82 22.81
N GLN A 127 9.53 -12.76 22.97
CA GLN A 127 8.81 -11.70 23.68
C GLN A 127 7.65 -12.27 24.51
N THR A 128 7.27 -11.56 25.57
CA THR A 128 6.07 -11.87 26.34
C THR A 128 4.80 -11.44 25.60
N PRO A 129 3.69 -12.19 25.73
CA PRO A 129 2.41 -11.79 25.16
C PRO A 129 2.00 -10.38 25.61
N LEU A 130 1.45 -9.60 24.70
CA LEU A 130 0.84 -8.32 25.05
C LEU A 130 -0.42 -8.58 25.88
N HIS A 131 -0.51 -7.96 27.05
CA HIS A 131 -1.70 -8.01 27.88
C HIS A 131 -2.80 -7.09 27.30
N PRO A 132 -4.08 -7.47 27.38
CA PRO A 132 -5.21 -6.69 26.89
C PRO A 132 -5.45 -5.40 27.70
#